data_AF-A0A954TBP0-F1
#
_entry.id   AF-A0A954TBP0-F1
#
_cell.length_a   1.000
_cell.length_b   1.000
_cell.length_c   1.000
_cell.angle_alpha   90.00
_cell.angle_beta   90.00
_cell.angle_gamma   90.00
#
_symmetry.space_group_name_H-M   'P 1'
#
loop_
_entity.id
_entity.type
_entity.pdbx_description
1 polymer ?
#
loop_
_entity_poly.entity_id
_entity_poly.type
_entity_poly.pdbx_seq_one_letter_code
_entity_poly.pdbx_strand_id
1 'polypeptide(L)'
;MSHGFLGYNASLMLDVVVCALVLVVPILGYSIWSVKFRGQFTRHRNLQVGLGIVLLITVAAFEIDLQLVHGGWENVVNRDADSPRLTGEALDHVRTVLRIHLIFAISTPLFWIATLWLALKRFPSPPQPGEHSRLHKTLGWLSTIDITLTSVTGLWFYYVAFVAGT
;
A
#
# COMPACT_ATOMS: atom_id res chain seq x y z
N MET A 1 -20.89 12.80 -1.23
CA MET A 1 -19.77 13.49 -0.56
C MET A 1 -19.39 12.66 0.65
N SER A 2 -18.23 12.01 0.67
CA SER A 2 -17.74 11.30 1.86
C SER A 2 -16.53 12.06 2.40
N HIS A 3 -16.67 12.59 3.62
CA HIS A 3 -15.54 13.08 4.40
C HIS A 3 -14.80 11.87 4.98
N GLY A 4 -13.50 12.03 5.19
CA GLY A 4 -12.69 11.08 5.96
C GLY A 4 -13.23 10.87 7.37
N PHE A 5 -12.87 9.75 7.98
CA PHE A 5 -13.19 9.38 9.36
C PHE A 5 -12.02 9.59 10.33
N LEU A 6 -10.81 9.87 9.84
CA LEU A 6 -9.62 10.13 10.65
C LEU A 6 -9.57 11.57 11.21
N GLY A 7 -10.59 12.38 10.95
CA GLY A 7 -10.71 13.74 11.46
C GLY A 7 -10.04 14.82 10.60
N TYR A 8 -9.37 14.42 9.52
CA TYR A 8 -8.81 15.33 8.53
C TYR A 8 -9.75 15.50 7.33
N ASN A 9 -9.66 16.64 6.64
CA ASN A 9 -10.48 16.92 5.47
C ASN A 9 -9.92 16.20 4.22
N ALA A 10 -9.89 14.87 4.30
CA ALA A 10 -9.56 13.89 3.27
C ALA A 10 -10.83 13.20 2.73
N SER A 11 -10.70 12.35 1.70
CA SER A 11 -11.79 11.46 1.27
C SER A 11 -11.85 10.21 2.16
N LEU A 12 -13.03 9.60 2.26
CA LEU A 12 -13.22 8.33 2.99
C LEU A 12 -12.25 7.25 2.50
N MET A 13 -12.09 7.10 1.19
CA MET A 13 -11.28 6.04 0.62
C MET A 13 -9.79 6.28 0.88
N LEU A 14 -9.33 7.54 0.92
CA LEU A 14 -7.96 7.87 1.30
C LEU A 14 -7.66 7.44 2.75
N ASP A 15 -8.59 7.67 3.68
CA ASP A 15 -8.43 7.23 5.07
C ASP A 15 -8.40 5.69 5.20
N VAL A 16 -9.21 4.98 4.40
CA VAL A 16 -9.16 3.51 4.33
C VAL A 16 -7.77 3.04 3.86
N VAL A 17 -7.20 3.66 2.83
CA VAL A 17 -5.86 3.35 2.34
C VAL A 17 -4.80 3.64 3.40
N VAL A 18 -4.89 4.77 4.10
CA VAL A 18 -3.98 5.10 5.22
C VAL A 18 -4.00 4.01 6.28
N CYS A 19 -5.19 3.56 6.70
CA CYS A 19 -5.29 2.43 7.63
C CYS A 19 -4.66 1.15 7.07
N ALA A 20 -4.85 0.86 5.77
CA ALA A 20 -4.22 -0.29 5.13
C ALA A 20 -2.69 -0.19 5.14
N LEU A 21 -2.09 0.99 4.88
CA LEU A 21 -0.64 1.21 4.92
C LEU A 21 -0.06 1.06 6.34
N VAL A 22 -0.81 1.47 7.37
CA VAL A 22 -0.41 1.23 8.78
C VAL A 22 -0.44 -0.26 9.12
N LEU A 23 -1.46 -0.99 8.65
CA LEU A 23 -1.67 -2.40 9.02
C LEU A 23 -0.85 -3.39 8.19
N VAL A 24 -0.53 -3.09 6.93
CA VAL A 24 0.15 -4.01 6.03
C VAL A 24 1.53 -4.42 6.57
N VAL A 25 2.32 -3.45 7.06
CA VAL A 25 3.69 -3.70 7.56
C VAL A 25 3.72 -4.63 8.78
N PRO A 26 2.94 -4.41 9.87
CA PRO A 26 2.92 -5.34 10.99
C PRO A 26 2.36 -6.72 10.60
N ILE A 27 1.38 -6.80 9.70
CA ILE A 27 0.86 -8.09 9.20
C ILE A 27 1.93 -8.85 8.40
N LEU A 28 2.70 -8.15 7.56
CA LEU A 28 3.83 -8.75 6.84
C LEU A 28 4.91 -9.24 7.82
N GLY A 29 5.27 -8.42 8.82
CA GLY A 29 6.20 -8.80 9.87
C GLY A 29 5.74 -10.06 10.61
N TYR A 30 4.46 -10.14 10.96
CA TYR A 30 3.85 -11.31 11.56
C TYR A 30 3.90 -12.55 10.65
N SER A 31 3.58 -12.38 9.36
CA SER A 31 3.63 -13.44 8.36
C SER A 31 5.05 -14.01 8.21
N ILE A 32 6.08 -13.17 8.22
CA ILE A 32 7.48 -13.58 8.16
C ILE A 32 7.91 -14.27 9.46
N TRP A 33 7.52 -13.72 10.61
CA TRP A 33 7.78 -14.33 11.91
C TRP A 33 7.21 -15.76 12.01
N SER A 34 5.98 -15.98 11.50
CA SER A 34 5.33 -17.28 11.56
C SER A 34 6.06 -18.39 10.80
N VAL A 35 6.76 -18.06 9.69
CA VAL A 35 7.56 -19.05 8.98
C VAL A 35 8.94 -19.22 9.61
N LYS A 36 9.55 -18.11 10.05
CA LYS A 36 10.92 -18.12 10.56
C LYS A 36 11.04 -18.83 11.91
N PHE A 37 10.05 -18.66 12.79
CA PHE A 37 10.14 -19.17 14.17
C PHE A 37 9.14 -20.29 14.47
N ARG A 38 8.05 -20.42 13.70
CA ARG A 38 7.02 -21.43 13.96
C ARG A 38 6.88 -22.46 12.83
N GLY A 39 7.59 -22.29 11.71
CA GLY A 39 7.46 -23.18 10.54
C GLY A 39 6.06 -23.23 9.93
N GLN A 40 5.21 -22.21 10.17
CA GLN A 40 3.81 -22.22 9.75
C GLN A 40 3.63 -21.75 8.29
N PHE A 41 4.12 -22.55 7.34
CA PHE A 41 4.11 -22.19 5.91
C PHE A 41 2.69 -22.03 5.33
N THR A 42 1.73 -22.86 5.73
CA THR A 42 0.32 -22.72 5.32
C THR A 42 -0.27 -21.39 5.78
N ARG A 43 0.04 -20.97 7.01
CA ARG A 43 -0.45 -19.69 7.55
C ARG A 43 0.12 -18.51 6.78
N HIS A 44 1.41 -18.54 6.50
CA HIS A 44 2.07 -17.52 5.69
C HIS A 44 1.47 -17.43 4.29
N ARG A 45 1.27 -18.57 3.60
CA ARG A 45 0.57 -18.57 2.30
C ARG A 45 -0.80 -17.91 2.41
N ASN A 46 -1.61 -18.32 3.39
CA ASN A 46 -2.97 -17.81 3.53
C ASN A 46 -2.99 -16.31 3.84
N LEU A 47 -2.08 -15.84 4.70
CA LEU A 47 -1.93 -14.41 4.98
C LEU A 47 -1.51 -13.62 3.73
N GLN A 48 -0.52 -14.10 2.97
CA GLN A 48 -0.03 -13.40 1.78
C GLN A 48 -1.08 -13.36 0.66
N VAL A 49 -1.79 -14.47 0.41
CA VAL A 49 -2.89 -14.51 -0.57
C VAL A 49 -4.06 -13.63 -0.14
N GLY A 50 -4.48 -13.74 1.13
CA GLY A 50 -5.57 -12.94 1.67
C GLY A 50 -5.26 -11.44 1.62
N LEU A 51 -4.07 -11.05 2.07
CA LEU A 51 -3.61 -9.66 2.02
C LEU A 51 -3.51 -9.17 0.57
N GLY A 52 -3.02 -9.99 -0.36
CA GLY A 52 -2.94 -9.66 -1.78
C GLY A 52 -4.30 -9.36 -2.40
N ILE A 53 -5.31 -10.19 -2.11
CA ILE A 53 -6.69 -9.97 -2.59
C ILE A 53 -7.28 -8.70 -1.99
N VAL A 54 -7.20 -8.53 -0.66
CA VAL A 54 -7.77 -7.37 0.03
C VAL A 54 -7.13 -6.07 -0.45
N LEU A 55 -5.81 -6.03 -0.58
CA LEU A 55 -5.11 -4.82 -1.05
C LEU A 55 -5.37 -4.54 -2.53
N LEU A 56 -5.47 -5.56 -3.38
CA LEU A 56 -5.84 -5.36 -4.79
C LEU A 56 -7.22 -4.71 -4.92
N ILE A 57 -8.21 -5.21 -4.17
CA ILE A 57 -9.55 -4.62 -4.14
C ILE A 57 -9.50 -3.18 -3.59
N THR A 58 -8.76 -2.97 -2.51
CA THR A 58 -8.61 -1.66 -1.86
C THR A 58 -8.00 -0.63 -2.82
N VAL A 59 -6.89 -0.98 -3.49
CA VAL A 59 -6.21 -0.06 -4.43
C VAL A 59 -7.07 0.19 -5.68
N ALA A 60 -7.76 -0.82 -6.20
CA ALA A 60 -8.67 -0.63 -7.33
C ALA A 60 -9.84 0.31 -6.97
N ALA A 61 -10.44 0.14 -5.79
CA ALA A 61 -11.49 1.04 -5.30
C ALA A 61 -10.96 2.47 -5.07
N PHE A 62 -9.74 2.61 -4.55
CA PHE A 62 -9.06 3.89 -4.37
C PHE A 62 -8.82 4.60 -5.71
N GLU A 63 -8.33 3.90 -6.72
CA GLU A 63 -8.08 4.50 -8.03
C GLU A 63 -9.38 4.99 -8.68
N ILE A 64 -10.47 4.24 -8.54
CA ILE A 64 -11.80 4.64 -9.02
C ILE A 64 -12.29 5.89 -8.28
N ASP A 65 -12.19 5.93 -6.95
CA ASP A 65 -12.56 7.10 -6.13
C ASP A 65 -11.73 8.34 -6.52
N LEU A 66 -10.42 8.17 -6.66
CA LEU A 66 -9.51 9.26 -6.94
C LEU A 66 -9.70 9.83 -8.35
N GLN A 67 -9.71 8.97 -9.38
CA GLN A 67 -9.73 9.42 -10.77
C GLN A 67 -11.13 9.68 -11.30
N LEU A 68 -12.08 8.79 -11.01
CA LEU A 68 -13.42 8.85 -11.63
C LEU A 68 -14.42 9.64 -10.79
N VAL A 69 -14.34 9.55 -9.46
CA VAL A 69 -15.26 10.28 -8.56
C VAL A 69 -14.73 11.69 -8.29
N HIS A 70 -13.43 11.84 -8.04
CA HIS A 70 -12.83 13.13 -7.69
C HIS A 70 -12.11 13.84 -8.86
N GLY A 71 -11.86 13.17 -9.99
CA GLY A 71 -11.19 13.79 -11.14
C GLY A 71 -9.70 14.06 -10.92
N GLY A 72 -9.07 13.35 -9.97
CA GLY A 72 -7.66 13.47 -9.64
C GLY A 72 -7.38 13.89 -8.20
N TRP A 73 -6.15 13.66 -7.75
CA TRP A 73 -5.73 13.91 -6.37
C TRP A 73 -5.76 15.39 -5.96
N GLU A 74 -5.51 16.31 -6.89
CA GLU A 74 -5.51 17.75 -6.61
C GLU A 74 -6.89 18.23 -6.16
N ASN A 75 -7.96 17.68 -6.74
CA ASN A 75 -9.34 17.99 -6.34
C ASN A 75 -9.73 17.37 -4.99
N VAL A 76 -9.00 16.35 -4.51
CA VAL A 76 -9.18 15.81 -3.16
C VAL A 76 -8.50 16.72 -2.14
N VAL A 77 -7.29 17.20 -2.44
CA VAL A 77 -6.51 18.09 -1.57
C VAL A 77 -7.13 19.50 -1.51
N ASN A 78 -7.44 20.08 -2.68
CA ASN A 78 -8.02 21.40 -2.86
C ASN A 78 -9.50 21.30 -3.25
N ARG A 79 -10.28 20.65 -2.38
CA ARG A 79 -11.71 20.37 -2.62
C ARG A 79 -12.55 21.62 -2.84
N ASP A 80 -12.16 22.73 -2.21
CA ASP A 80 -12.74 24.05 -2.43
C ASP A 80 -11.83 24.82 -3.40
N ALA A 81 -12.35 25.11 -4.60
CA ALA A 81 -11.63 25.83 -5.64
C ALA A 81 -11.48 27.32 -5.32
N ASP A 82 -12.41 27.89 -4.53
CA ASP A 82 -12.39 29.30 -4.15
C ASP A 82 -11.49 29.54 -2.93
N SER A 83 -11.19 28.50 -2.15
CA SER A 83 -10.29 28.53 -1.01
C SER A 83 -9.39 27.27 -0.97
N PRO A 84 -8.42 27.16 -1.90
CA PRO A 84 -7.54 26.00 -1.99
C PRO A 84 -6.68 25.87 -0.73
N ARG A 85 -6.57 24.65 -0.20
CA ARG A 85 -5.74 24.36 0.98
C ARG A 85 -4.26 24.63 0.70
N LEU A 86 -3.77 24.14 -0.45
CA LEU A 86 -2.36 24.17 -0.81
C LEU A 86 -2.19 24.86 -2.16
N THR A 87 -1.28 25.81 -2.22
CA THR A 87 -0.91 26.55 -3.43
C THR A 87 0.60 26.73 -3.52
N GLY A 88 1.10 27.11 -4.71
CA GLY A 88 2.51 27.40 -4.94
C GLY A 88 3.46 26.28 -4.50
N GLU A 89 4.53 26.65 -3.79
CA GLU A 89 5.60 25.74 -3.36
C GLU A 89 5.09 24.56 -2.51
N ALA A 90 4.07 24.77 -1.67
CA ALA A 90 3.50 23.71 -0.85
C ALA A 90 2.81 22.63 -1.69
N LEU A 91 2.09 23.05 -2.75
CA LEU A 91 1.45 22.11 -3.68
C LEU A 91 2.50 21.34 -4.50
N ASP A 92 3.57 22.01 -4.92
CA ASP A 92 4.68 21.38 -5.65
C ASP A 92 5.46 20.38 -4.78
N HIS A 93 5.62 20.67 -3.49
CA HIS A 93 6.21 19.75 -2.53
C HIS A 93 5.37 18.47 -2.41
N VAL A 94 4.05 18.60 -2.20
CA VAL A 94 3.12 17.46 -2.12
C VAL A 94 3.13 16.64 -3.41
N ARG A 95 3.15 17.30 -4.57
CA ARG A 95 3.25 16.65 -5.88
C ARG A 95 4.55 15.85 -6.01
N THR A 96 5.66 16.37 -5.50
CA THR A 96 6.94 15.65 -5.49
C THR A 96 6.90 14.42 -4.59
N VAL A 97 6.35 14.56 -3.38
CA VAL A 97 6.14 13.44 -2.45
C VAL A 97 5.25 12.35 -3.08
N LEU A 98 4.16 12.75 -3.74
CA LEU A 98 3.28 11.82 -4.44
C LEU A 98 4.01 11.06 -5.55
N ARG A 99 4.83 11.73 -6.36
CA ARG A 99 5.61 11.06 -7.42
C ARG A 99 6.56 10.02 -6.84
N ILE A 100 7.21 10.31 -5.73
CA ILE A 100 8.08 9.36 -5.03
C ILE A 100 7.26 8.16 -4.53
N HIS A 101 6.10 8.41 -3.91
CA HIS A 101 5.20 7.35 -3.47
C HIS A 101 4.77 6.44 -4.62
N LEU A 102 4.41 7.03 -5.77
CA LEU A 102 3.97 6.28 -6.95
C LEU A 102 5.03 5.33 -7.51
N ILE A 103 6.32 5.66 -7.40
CA ILE A 103 7.40 4.75 -7.81
C ILE A 103 7.26 3.42 -7.07
N PHE A 104 7.13 3.47 -5.74
CA PHE A 104 6.98 2.28 -4.89
C PHE A 104 5.60 1.66 -5.01
N ALA A 105 4.54 2.47 -5.04
CA ALA A 105 3.17 1.99 -5.13
C ALA A 105 2.91 1.21 -6.44
N ILE A 106 3.59 1.55 -7.54
CA ILE A 106 3.50 0.85 -8.82
C ILE A 106 4.41 -0.40 -8.84
N SER A 107 5.63 -0.32 -8.29
CA SER A 107 6.53 -1.50 -8.23
C SER A 107 6.02 -2.59 -7.27
N THR A 108 5.37 -2.21 -6.18
CA THR A 108 4.81 -3.10 -5.15
C THR A 108 3.93 -4.21 -5.74
N PRO A 109 2.83 -3.92 -6.46
CA PRO A 109 1.97 -4.95 -7.01
C PRO A 109 2.73 -5.82 -8.01
N LEU A 110 3.68 -5.29 -8.78
CA LEU A 110 4.47 -6.07 -9.73
C LEU A 110 5.34 -7.11 -9.01
N PHE A 111 6.14 -6.68 -8.02
CA PHE A 111 6.98 -7.60 -7.25
C PHE A 111 6.15 -8.60 -6.46
N TRP A 112 5.06 -8.15 -5.86
CA TRP A 112 4.29 -8.99 -4.97
C TRP A 112 3.42 -10.00 -5.73
N ILE A 113 2.82 -9.63 -6.86
CA ILE A 113 2.15 -10.56 -7.78
C ILE A 113 3.14 -11.61 -8.29
N ALA A 114 4.33 -11.20 -8.74
CA ALA A 114 5.36 -12.14 -9.18
C ALA A 114 5.75 -13.12 -8.06
N THR A 115 5.95 -12.62 -6.84
CA THR A 115 6.28 -13.43 -5.67
C THR A 115 5.19 -14.44 -5.32
N LEU A 116 3.92 -13.99 -5.28
CA LEU A 116 2.75 -14.83 -5.00
C LEU A 116 2.54 -15.89 -6.07
N TRP A 117 2.55 -15.48 -7.34
CA TRP A 117 2.32 -16.37 -8.47
C TRP A 117 3.40 -17.46 -8.55
N LEU A 118 4.68 -17.10 -8.43
CA LEU A 118 5.77 -18.08 -8.42
C LEU A 118 5.67 -19.01 -7.21
N ALA A 119 5.33 -18.50 -6.03
CA ALA A 119 5.16 -19.31 -4.83
C ALA A 119 4.03 -20.34 -4.98
N LEU A 120 2.85 -19.91 -5.46
CA LEU A 120 1.71 -20.79 -5.68
C LEU A 120 1.96 -21.84 -6.77
N LYS A 121 2.78 -21.52 -7.77
CA LYS A 121 3.11 -22.43 -8.88
C LYS A 121 4.21 -23.43 -8.52
N ARG A 122 5.19 -23.05 -7.69
CA ARG A 122 6.44 -23.82 -7.51
C ARG A 122 6.60 -24.49 -6.15
N PHE A 123 5.84 -24.10 -5.13
CA PHE A 123 5.82 -24.84 -3.87
C PHE A 123 4.79 -25.96 -3.88
N PRO A 124 5.05 -27.08 -3.20
CA PRO A 124 4.09 -28.17 -3.07
C PRO A 124 2.87 -27.74 -2.24
N SER A 125 1.83 -28.58 -2.25
CA SER A 125 0.69 -28.47 -1.34
C SER A 125 0.63 -29.73 -0.46
N PRO A 126 0.91 -29.64 0.86
CA PRO A 126 1.09 -28.42 1.66
C PRO A 126 2.43 -27.68 1.38
N PRO A 127 2.49 -26.35 1.60
CA PRO A 127 3.70 -25.57 1.36
C PRO A 127 4.86 -26.03 2.26
N GLN A 128 6.01 -26.29 1.64
CA GLN A 128 7.25 -26.69 2.32
C GLN A 128 8.47 -26.08 1.61
N PRO A 129 9.59 -25.85 2.31
CA PRO A 129 10.84 -25.42 1.68
C PRO A 129 11.30 -26.43 0.62
N GLY A 130 11.78 -25.92 -0.52
CA GLY A 130 12.38 -26.70 -1.60
C GLY A 130 13.33 -25.86 -2.45
N GLU A 131 13.62 -26.29 -3.68
CA GLU A 131 14.55 -25.61 -4.60
C GLU A 131 14.20 -24.14 -4.86
N HIS A 132 12.90 -23.82 -4.92
CA HIS A 132 12.44 -22.45 -5.15
C HIS A 132 12.66 -21.51 -3.95
N SER A 133 13.01 -22.02 -2.77
CA SER A 133 13.10 -21.24 -1.53
C SER A 133 14.07 -20.07 -1.61
N ARG A 134 15.19 -20.22 -2.33
CA ARG A 134 16.19 -19.14 -2.45
C ARG A 134 15.61 -17.94 -3.19
N LEU A 135 15.04 -18.17 -4.37
CA LEU A 135 14.43 -17.11 -5.18
C LEU A 135 13.23 -16.49 -4.46
N HIS A 136 12.37 -17.32 -3.84
CA HIS A 136 11.23 -16.83 -3.08
C HIS A 136 11.65 -15.92 -1.91
N LYS A 137 12.72 -16.27 -1.18
CA LYS A 137 13.25 -15.41 -0.10
C LYS A 137 13.77 -14.08 -0.65
N THR A 138 14.48 -14.08 -1.77
CA THR A 138 14.98 -12.85 -2.40
C THR A 138 13.81 -11.95 -2.83
N LEU A 139 12.86 -12.49 -3.60
CA LEU A 139 11.68 -11.73 -4.05
C LEU A 139 10.80 -11.29 -2.89
N GLY A 140 10.65 -12.12 -1.86
CA GLY A 140 9.90 -11.81 -0.65
C GLY A 140 10.51 -10.64 0.14
N TRP A 141 11.84 -10.59 0.28
CA TRP A 141 12.51 -9.46 0.92
C TRP A 141 12.44 -8.18 0.07
N LEU A 142 12.64 -8.29 -1.25
CA LEU A 142 12.45 -7.15 -2.15
C LEU A 142 11.03 -6.58 -2.03
N SER A 143 10.01 -7.43 -2.09
CA SER A 143 8.61 -7.04 -1.91
C SER A 143 8.35 -6.43 -0.54
N THR A 144 8.95 -6.98 0.53
CA THR A 144 8.77 -6.47 1.90
C THR A 144 9.35 -5.07 2.06
N ILE A 145 10.57 -4.84 1.54
CA ILE A 145 11.21 -3.52 1.56
C ILE A 145 10.37 -2.53 0.75
N ASP A 146 9.97 -2.92 -0.46
CA ASP A 146 9.19 -2.07 -1.37
C ASP A 146 7.81 -1.70 -0.77
N ILE A 147 7.06 -2.65 -0.22
CA ILE A 147 5.78 -2.40 0.48
C ILE A 147 5.98 -1.50 1.70
N THR A 148 7.07 -1.67 2.44
CA THR A 148 7.38 -0.81 3.59
C THR A 148 7.64 0.62 3.12
N LEU A 149 8.37 0.81 2.02
CA LEU A 149 8.60 2.12 1.42
C LEU A 149 7.32 2.73 0.85
N THR A 150 6.44 1.95 0.20
CA THR A 150 5.09 2.36 -0.21
C THR A 150 4.30 2.86 0.99
N SER A 151 4.35 2.15 2.11
CA SER A 151 3.64 2.54 3.33
C SER A 151 4.20 3.83 3.94
N VAL A 152 5.51 3.92 4.12
CA VAL A 152 6.17 5.12 4.68
C VAL A 152 5.91 6.35 3.82
N THR A 153 6.10 6.24 2.50
CA THR A 153 5.92 7.37 1.58
C THR A 153 4.45 7.76 1.41
N GLY A 154 3.51 6.80 1.46
CA GLY A 154 2.08 7.08 1.38
C GLY A 154 1.54 7.75 2.64
N LEU A 155 2.01 7.31 3.81
CA LEU A 155 1.72 7.97 5.09
C LEU A 155 2.33 9.38 5.14
N TRP A 156 3.54 9.55 4.61
CA TRP A 156 4.15 10.87 4.49
C TRP A 156 3.36 11.79 3.57
N PHE A 157 2.90 11.29 2.40
CA PHE A 157 2.01 12.04 1.51
C PHE A 157 0.75 12.50 2.25
N TYR A 158 0.07 11.60 2.96
CA TYR A 158 -1.13 11.95 3.72
C TYR A 158 -0.84 13.03 4.77
N TYR A 159 0.26 12.89 5.51
CA TYR A 159 0.67 13.86 6.50
C TYR A 159 0.88 15.26 5.89
N VAL A 160 1.68 15.39 4.84
CA VAL A 160 1.98 16.71 4.24
C VAL A 160 0.78 17.33 3.54
N ALA A 161 -0.13 16.52 2.99
CA ALA A 161 -1.29 17.01 2.24
C ALA A 161 -2.51 17.35 3.13
N PHE A 162 -2.65 16.69 4.29
CA PHE A 162 -3.87 16.75 5.11
C PHE A 162 -3.66 17.09 6.58
N VAL A 163 -2.44 16.94 7.13
CA VAL A 163 -2.18 17.07 8.58
C VAL A 163 -1.25 18.24 8.91
N ALA A 164 -0.14 18.41 8.18
CA ALA A 164 0.91 19.36 8.54
C ALA A 164 0.49 20.84 8.50
N GLY A 165 -0.61 21.16 7.81
CA GLY A 165 -1.13 22.52 7.62
C GLY A 165 -2.55 22.75 8.16
N THR A 166 -3.04 21.88 9.05
CA THR A 166 -4.24 22.13 9.86
C THR A 166 -3.90 22.87 11.14
#